data_AF-A0A7C5M370-F1
#
_entry.id   AF-A0A7C5M370-F1
#
_cell.length_a   1.000
_cell.length_b   1.000
_cell.length_c   1.000
_cell.angle_alpha   90.00
_cell.angle_beta   90.00
_cell.angle_gamma   90.00
#
_symmetry.space_group_name_H-M   'P 1'
#
loop_
_entity.id
_entity.type
_entity.pdbx_description
1 polymer ?
#
loop_
_entity_poly.entity_id
_entity_poly.type
_entity_poly.pdbx_seq_one_letter_code
_entity_poly.pdbx_strand_id
1 'polypeptide(L)'
;MVLIFLITGTTISVPSLVGVLILIGIAVNEGIVMITLIKQLRNKGVPDYEAVVEGASIRLRPVMIAGLTTIFGMLPMALSTHGHGAEMRSPMAIAIIGGLFTAMILTLFVIPVIYTIFEKIKPPEE
;
A
#
# COMPACT_ATOMS: atom_id res chain seq x y z
N MET A 1 -2.75 7.80 -5.79
CA MET A 1 -4.02 7.47 -6.50
C MET A 1 -4.32 8.38 -7.68
N VAL A 2 -4.48 9.70 -7.50
CA VAL A 2 -4.89 10.60 -8.60
C VAL A 2 -3.75 10.96 -9.56
N LEU A 3 -2.50 10.92 -9.10
CA LEU A 3 -1.35 11.36 -9.88
C LEU A 3 -1.03 10.45 -11.09
N ILE A 4 -1.27 9.14 -11.00
CA ILE A 4 -1.05 8.21 -12.13
C ILE A 4 -2.06 8.46 -13.26
N PHE A 5 -3.32 8.76 -12.92
CA PHE A 5 -4.37 9.00 -13.92
C PHE A 5 -4.13 10.31 -14.67
N LEU A 6 -3.65 11.34 -13.97
CA LEU A 6 -3.27 12.62 -14.56
C LEU A 6 -2.08 12.50 -15.52
N ILE A 7 -1.12 11.62 -15.24
CA ILE A 7 0.07 11.44 -16.08
C ILE A 7 -0.21 10.49 -17.26
N THR A 8 -1.03 9.44 -17.07
CA THR A 8 -1.29 8.43 -18.12
C THR A 8 -2.42 8.83 -19.08
N GLY A 9 -3.16 9.91 -18.81
CA GLY A 9 -4.21 10.42 -19.70
C GLY A 9 -5.42 9.48 -19.86
N THR A 10 -5.55 8.47 -19.00
CA THR A 10 -6.64 7.50 -19.04
C THR A 10 -7.89 8.05 -18.36
N THR A 11 -9.05 7.94 -19.00
CA THR A 11 -10.34 8.33 -18.42
C THR A 11 -10.71 7.40 -17.26
N ILE A 12 -11.25 7.96 -16.16
CA ILE A 12 -11.87 7.18 -15.08
C ILE A 12 -13.01 6.36 -15.70
N SER A 13 -12.79 5.06 -15.81
CA SER A 13 -13.72 4.08 -16.39
C SER A 13 -14.19 3.10 -15.33
N VAL A 14 -15.32 2.42 -15.53
CA VAL A 14 -15.86 1.43 -14.57
C VAL A 14 -14.80 0.39 -14.15
N PRO A 15 -13.97 -0.18 -15.04
CA PRO A 15 -12.92 -1.13 -14.66
C PRO A 15 -11.82 -0.52 -13.79
N SER A 16 -11.50 0.76 -14.00
CA SER A 16 -10.54 1.47 -13.15
C SER A 16 -11.04 1.59 -11.71
N LEU A 17 -12.34 1.81 -11.51
CA LEU A 17 -12.95 1.84 -10.18
C LEU A 17 -12.88 0.48 -9.48
N VAL A 18 -13.06 -0.62 -10.22
CA VAL A 18 -12.84 -1.97 -9.67
C VAL A 18 -11.38 -2.15 -9.23
N GLY A 19 -10.42 -1.67 -10.03
CA GLY A 19 -9.01 -1.66 -9.65
C GLY A 19 -8.74 -0.88 -8.36
N VAL A 20 -9.39 0.27 -8.20
CA VAL A 20 -9.34 1.06 -6.95
C VAL A 20 -9.89 0.28 -5.76
N LEU A 21 -11.01 -0.43 -5.91
CA LEU A 21 -11.58 -1.23 -4.82
C LEU A 21 -10.63 -2.35 -4.39
N ILE A 22 -9.99 -3.03 -5.33
CA ILE A 22 -8.98 -4.05 -5.04
C ILE A 22 -7.80 -3.44 -4.28
N LEU A 23 -7.33 -2.27 -4.72
CA LEU A 23 -6.25 -1.55 -4.04
C LEU A 23 -6.58 -1.21 -2.59
N ILE A 24 -7.81 -0.77 -2.31
CA ILE A 24 -8.24 -0.48 -0.94
C ILE A 24 -8.09 -1.75 -0.08
N GLY A 25 -8.54 -2.90 -0.58
CA GLY A 25 -8.38 -4.17 0.13
C GLY A 25 -6.92 -4.53 0.41
N ILE A 26 -6.04 -4.35 -0.59
CA ILE A 26 -4.60 -4.59 -0.43
C ILE A 26 -4.01 -3.65 0.63
N ALA A 27 -4.27 -2.35 0.53
CA ALA A 27 -3.74 -1.34 1.45
C ALA A 27 -4.22 -1.56 2.90
N VAL A 28 -5.49 -1.89 3.09
CA VAL A 28 -6.05 -2.21 4.41
C VAL A 28 -5.37 -3.44 5.01
N ASN A 29 -5.14 -4.49 4.22
CA ASN A 29 -4.45 -5.69 4.70
C ASN A 29 -3.01 -5.40 5.13
N GLU A 30 -2.27 -4.60 4.37
CA GLU A 30 -0.92 -4.17 4.73
C GLU A 30 -0.93 -3.36 6.05
N GLY A 31 -1.91 -2.47 6.24
CA GLY A 31 -2.08 -1.71 7.47
C GLY A 31 -2.44 -2.59 8.68
N ILE A 32 -3.41 -3.50 8.55
CA ILE A 32 -3.84 -4.39 9.63
C ILE A 32 -2.67 -5.22 10.16
N VAL A 33 -1.90 -5.83 9.26
CA VAL A 33 -0.80 -6.69 9.67
C VAL A 33 0.37 -5.86 10.26
N MET A 34 0.53 -4.58 9.88
CA MET A 34 1.50 -3.65 10.52
C MET A 34 1.10 -3.39 11.97
N ILE A 35 -0.15 -2.98 12.20
CA ILE A 35 -0.67 -2.69 13.54
C ILE A 35 -0.60 -3.95 14.43
N THR A 36 -0.92 -5.11 13.86
CA THR A 36 -0.86 -6.39 14.57
C THR A 36 0.55 -6.72 15.01
N LEU A 37 1.56 -6.49 14.15
CA LEU A 37 2.96 -6.69 14.50
C LEU A 37 3.40 -5.75 15.64
N ILE A 38 3.05 -4.45 15.56
CA ILE A 38 3.38 -3.48 16.61
C ILE A 38 2.76 -3.92 17.95
N LYS A 39 1.49 -4.31 17.96
CA LYS A 39 0.82 -4.83 19.16
C LYS A 39 1.48 -6.10 19.69
N GLN A 40 1.92 -7.00 18.81
CA GLN A 40 2.66 -8.20 19.21
C GLN A 40 4.01 -7.86 19.84
N LEU A 41 4.75 -6.88 19.31
CA LEU A 41 6.02 -6.41 19.90
C LEU A 41 5.79 -5.79 21.28
N ARG A 42 4.75 -4.95 21.43
CA ARG A 42 4.35 -4.41 22.74
C ARG A 42 3.99 -5.50 23.74
N ASN A 43 3.24 -6.53 23.32
CA ASN A 43 2.89 -7.67 24.18
C ASN A 43 4.10 -8.51 24.60
N LYS A 44 5.22 -8.42 23.86
CA LYS A 44 6.51 -9.04 24.22
C LYS A 44 7.35 -8.18 25.16
N GLY A 45 6.85 -7.01 25.57
CA GLY A 45 7.54 -6.09 26.47
C GLY A 45 8.46 -5.09 25.78
N VAL A 46 8.41 -4.97 24.45
CA VAL A 46 9.17 -3.93 23.72
C VAL A 46 8.57 -2.55 24.05
N PRO A 47 9.39 -1.54 24.39
CA PRO A 47 8.91 -0.18 24.63
C PRO A 47 8.07 0.36 23.48
N ASP A 48 7.02 1.12 23.77
CA ASP A 48 6.02 1.55 22.79
C ASP A 48 6.61 2.23 21.54
N TYR A 49 7.59 3.11 21.72
CA TYR A 49 8.27 3.79 20.61
C TYR A 49 9.12 2.82 19.78
N GLU A 50 9.88 1.96 20.45
CA GLU A 50 10.75 0.97 19.80
C GLU A 50 9.93 -0.08 19.03
N ALA A 51 8.78 -0.50 19.58
CA ALA A 51 7.86 -1.42 18.92
C ALA A 51 7.29 -0.86 17.61
N VAL A 52 7.06 0.46 17.53
CA VAL A 52 6.61 1.12 16.30
C VAL A 52 7.74 1.17 15.27
N VAL A 53 8.95 1.56 15.69
CA VAL A 53 10.12 1.67 14.79
C VAL A 53 10.54 0.30 14.26
N GLU A 54 10.61 -0.70 15.14
CA GLU A 54 10.94 -2.07 14.78
C GLU A 54 9.84 -2.68 13.90
N GLY A 55 8.56 -2.47 14.26
CA GLY A 55 7.43 -2.91 13.46
C GLY A 55 7.46 -2.34 12.03
N ALA A 56 7.73 -1.04 11.89
CA ALA A 56 7.87 -0.39 10.58
C ALA A 56 9.07 -0.95 9.79
N SER A 57 10.21 -1.15 10.45
CA SER A 57 11.44 -1.66 9.83
C SER A 57 11.30 -3.09 9.33
N ILE A 58 10.67 -3.98 10.10
CA ILE A 58 10.39 -5.37 9.71
C ILE A 58 9.48 -5.41 8.48
N ARG A 59 8.54 -4.47 8.37
CA ARG A 59 7.49 -4.48 7.35
C ARG A 59 7.89 -3.78 6.05
N LEU A 60 8.90 -2.92 6.09
CA LEU A 60 9.47 -2.28 4.89
C LEU A 60 9.82 -3.27 3.79
N ARG A 61 10.54 -4.35 4.12
CA ARG A 61 10.95 -5.35 3.13
C ARG A 61 9.74 -6.12 2.55
N PRO A 62 8.82 -6.68 3.36
CA PRO A 62 7.59 -7.30 2.85
C PRO A 62 6.72 -6.40 1.97
N VAL A 63 6.48 -5.15 2.36
CA VAL A 63 5.64 -4.20 1.59
C VAL A 63 6.28 -3.93 0.23
N MET A 64 7.60 -3.71 0.20
CA MET A 64 8.35 -3.53 -1.06
C MET A 64 8.26 -4.76 -1.97
N ILE A 65 8.46 -5.97 -1.44
CA ILE A 65 8.41 -7.20 -2.23
C ILE A 65 7.01 -7.44 -2.79
N ALA A 66 5.96 -7.30 -1.96
CA ALA A 66 4.58 -7.47 -2.39
C ALA A 66 4.23 -6.44 -3.48
N GLY A 67 4.57 -5.18 -3.22
CA GLY A 67 4.38 -4.07 -4.15
C GLY A 67 5.00 -4.34 -5.53
N LEU A 68 6.30 -4.64 -5.55
CA LEU A 68 7.03 -4.94 -6.77
C LEU A 68 6.46 -6.17 -7.49
N THR A 69 6.15 -7.24 -6.76
CA THR A 69 5.58 -8.47 -7.34
C THR A 69 4.26 -8.19 -8.05
N THR A 70 3.38 -7.39 -7.42
CA THR A 70 2.10 -6.98 -8.03
C THR A 70 2.32 -6.10 -9.26
N ILE A 71 3.23 -5.13 -9.20
CA ILE A 71 3.56 -4.26 -10.33
C ILE A 71 4.07 -5.09 -11.51
N PHE A 72 5.04 -5.99 -11.29
CA PHE A 72 5.57 -6.86 -12.34
C PHE A 72 4.52 -7.82 -12.90
N GLY A 73 3.66 -8.38 -12.04
CA GLY A 73 2.57 -9.26 -12.46
C GLY A 73 1.50 -8.55 -13.31
N MET A 74 1.25 -7.27 -13.06
CA MET A 74 0.26 -6.47 -13.78
C MET A 74 0.84 -5.72 -14.98
N LEU A 75 2.16 -5.59 -15.07
CA LEU A 75 2.85 -4.92 -16.17
C LEU A 75 2.42 -5.40 -17.57
N PRO A 76 2.34 -6.72 -17.88
CA PRO A 76 1.89 -7.17 -19.20
C PRO A 76 0.42 -6.84 -19.47
N MET A 77 -0.43 -6.83 -18.43
CA MET A 77 -1.84 -6.45 -18.56
C MET A 77 -2.02 -4.95 -18.81
N ALA A 78 -1.20 -4.12 -18.17
CA ALA A 78 -1.20 -2.68 -18.36
C ALA A 78 -0.75 -2.31 -19.79
N LEU A 79 0.27 -2.98 -20.32
CA LEU A 79 0.84 -2.74 -21.65
C LEU A 79 0.06 -3.43 -22.79
N SER A 80 -0.77 -4.43 -22.49
CA SER A 80 -1.59 -5.12 -23.48
C SER A 80 -2.68 -4.18 -24.01
N THR A 81 -2.41 -3.54 -25.14
CA THR A 81 -3.37 -2.73 -25.91
C THR A 81 -4.09 -3.51 -27.00
N HIS A 82 -3.59 -4.69 -27.38
CA HIS A 82 -4.12 -5.49 -28.47
C HIS A 82 -4.56 -6.88 -27.96
N GLY A 83 -5.87 -7.12 -27.95
CA GLY A 83 -6.47 -8.40 -27.53
C GLY A 83 -7.89 -8.25 -27.00
N HIS A 84 -8.72 -9.30 -27.11
CA HIS A 84 -10.10 -9.27 -26.64
C HIS A 84 -10.19 -8.93 -25.14
N GLY A 85 -10.86 -7.82 -24.80
CA GLY A 85 -11.00 -7.31 -23.43
C GLY A 85 -9.80 -6.52 -22.90
N ALA A 86 -8.81 -6.19 -23.73
CA ALA A 86 -7.69 -5.31 -23.38
C ALA A 86 -8.17 -3.92 -22.90
N GLU A 87 -9.19 -3.36 -23.57
CA GLU A 87 -9.80 -2.08 -23.23
C GLU A 87 -10.39 -2.04 -21.80
N MET A 88 -10.77 -3.20 -21.26
CA MET A 88 -11.30 -3.30 -19.90
C MET A 88 -10.20 -3.58 -18.87
N ARG A 89 -9.23 -4.44 -19.20
CA ARG A 89 -8.19 -4.90 -18.27
C ARG A 89 -7.02 -3.93 -18.12
N SER A 90 -6.62 -3.25 -19.19
CA SER A 90 -5.51 -2.29 -19.17
C SER A 90 -5.78 -1.12 -18.20
N PRO A 91 -6.92 -0.39 -18.26
CA PRO A 91 -7.16 0.71 -17.32
C PRO A 91 -7.28 0.25 -15.86
N MET A 92 -7.75 -0.97 -15.62
CA MET A 92 -7.78 -1.58 -14.29
C MET A 92 -6.36 -1.84 -13.76
N ALA A 93 -5.50 -2.46 -14.57
CA ALA A 93 -4.11 -2.74 -14.19
C ALA A 93 -3.30 -1.46 -13.94
N ILE A 94 -3.49 -0.43 -14.79
CA ILE A 94 -2.87 0.89 -14.62
C ILE A 94 -3.31 1.55 -13.30
N ALA A 95 -4.61 1.48 -12.98
CA ALA A 95 -5.14 1.98 -11.72
C ALA A 95 -4.46 1.32 -10.52
N ILE A 96 -4.34 -0.01 -10.57
CA ILE A 96 -3.73 -0.79 -9.50
C ILE A 96 -2.25 -0.42 -9.35
N ILE A 97 -1.46 -0.48 -10.42
CA ILE A 97 -0.02 -0.17 -10.37
C ILE A 97 0.23 1.23 -9.77
N GLY A 98 -0.49 2.24 -10.24
CA GLY A 98 -0.29 3.61 -9.74
C GLY A 98 -0.80 3.86 -8.33
N GLY A 99 -1.90 3.21 -7.94
CA GLY A 99 -2.40 3.30 -6.58
C GLY A 99 -1.53 2.53 -5.59
N LEU A 100 -0.96 1.40 -5.99
CA LEU A 100 -0.10 0.56 -5.16
C LEU A 100 1.15 1.33 -4.72
N PHE A 101 1.82 2.00 -5.65
CA PHE A 101 3.01 2.80 -5.32
C PHE A 101 2.70 3.90 -4.29
N THR A 102 1.55 4.55 -4.43
CA THR A 102 1.10 5.55 -3.45
C THR A 102 0.75 4.90 -2.11
N ALA A 103 0.06 3.76 -2.14
CA ALA A 103 -0.37 3.03 -0.95
C ALA A 103 0.83 2.50 -0.16
N MET A 104 1.87 1.98 -0.81
CA MET A 104 3.09 1.52 -0.15
C MET A 104 3.74 2.63 0.68
N ILE A 105 3.86 3.83 0.11
CA ILE A 105 4.41 5.00 0.82
C ILE A 105 3.47 5.41 1.96
N LEU A 106 2.17 5.51 1.69
CA LEU A 106 1.20 5.90 2.72
C LEU A 106 1.16 4.89 3.87
N THR A 107 1.08 3.60 3.60
CA THR A 107 1.03 2.56 4.64
C THR A 107 2.29 2.58 5.51
N LEU A 108 3.46 2.76 4.90
CA LEU A 108 4.70 2.70 5.66
C LEU A 108 4.98 3.93 6.52
N PHE A 109 4.53 5.11 6.10
CA PHE A 109 4.76 6.36 6.83
C PHE A 109 3.54 6.79 7.65
N VAL A 110 2.34 6.71 7.08
CA VAL A 110 1.11 7.25 7.70
C VAL A 110 0.57 6.32 8.77
N ILE A 111 0.57 4.99 8.58
CA ILE A 111 0.07 4.06 9.61
C ILE A 111 0.86 4.17 10.92
N PRO A 112 2.21 4.12 10.95
CA PRO A 112 2.95 4.25 12.21
C PRO A 112 2.78 5.64 12.84
N VAL A 113 2.69 6.70 12.04
CA VAL A 113 2.46 8.06 12.55
C VAL A 113 1.05 8.20 13.16
N ILE A 114 0.02 7.72 12.48
CA ILE A 114 -1.34 7.72 13.03
C ILE A 114 -1.39 6.87 14.30
N TYR A 115 -0.75 5.70 14.29
CA TYR A 115 -0.73 4.82 15.45
C TYR A 115 -0.07 5.49 16.68
N THR A 116 1.08 6.15 16.50
CA THR A 116 1.75 6.89 17.58
C THR A 116 0.92 8.06 18.13
N ILE A 117 0.22 8.79 17.26
CA ILE A 117 -0.69 9.87 17.68
C ILE A 117 -1.89 9.32 18.48
N PHE A 118 -2.53 8.26 17.98
CA PHE A 118 -3.71 7.68 18.64
C PHE A 118 -3.39 7.04 19.99
N GLU A 119 -2.24 6.35 20.09
CA GLU A 119 -1.77 5.74 21.34
C GLU A 119 -1.00 6.72 22.24
N LYS A 120 -0.85 7.99 21.83
CA LYS A 120 -0.09 9.03 22.55
C LYS A 120 1.33 8.58 22.93
N ILE A 121 1.97 7.83 22.06
CA ILE A 121 3.33 7.31 22.27
C ILE A 121 4.29 8.49 22.21
N LYS A 122 4.96 8.79 23.33
CA LYS A 122 6.00 9.82 23.36
C LYS A 122 7.32 9.23 22.86
N PRO A 123 8.10 9.98 22.08
CA PRO A 123 9.50 9.63 21.84
C PRO A 123 10.25 9.59 23.19
N PRO A 124 11.27 8.73 23.33
CA PRO A 124 12.13 8.76 24.50
C PRO A 124 12.70 10.18 24.64
N GLU A 125 12.55 10.78 25.83
CA GLU A 125 13.25 12.01 26.18
C GLU A 125 14.75 11.66 26.27
N GLU A 126 15.54 12.17 25.32
CA GLU A 126 17.01 12.20 25.42
C GLU A 126 17.47 13.25 26.46
#